data_AF-A0A936D3U2-F1
#
_entry.id   AF-A0A936D3U2-F1
#
_cell.length_a   1.000
_cell.length_b   1.000
_cell.length_c   1.000
_cell.angle_alpha   90.00
_cell.angle_beta   90.00
_cell.angle_gamma   90.00
#
_symmetry.space_group_name_H-M   'P 1'
#
loop_
_entity.id
_entity.type
_entity.pdbx_description
1 polymer ?
#
loop_
_entity_poly.entity_id
_entity_poly.type
_entity_poly.pdbx_seq_one_letter_code
_entity_poly.pdbx_strand_id
1 'polypeptide(L)'
;MYLRRGGYMEALAKVWGGKDLAAQTLVCGDIWELDLAMPALLGAHVHLVKRDAPYATYPYETRAIAALGARGSFGALRDVLARL
;
A
#
# COMPACT_ATOMS: atom_id res chain seq x y z
N MET A 1 -1.77 4.29 18.60
CA MET A 1 -3.18 3.86 18.58
C MET A 1 -3.28 2.68 17.62
N TYR A 2 -3.28 1.45 18.13
CA TYR A 2 -3.27 0.22 17.33
C TYR A 2 -4.71 -0.25 17.12
N LEU A 3 -5.31 0.15 15.99
CA LEU A 3 -6.59 -0.43 15.52
C LEU A 3 -6.45 -1.95 15.41
N ARG A 4 -7.51 -2.69 15.73
CA ARG A 4 -7.60 -4.16 15.66
C ARG A 4 -7.36 -4.67 14.22
N ARG A 5 -6.10 -4.69 13.78
CA ARG A 5 -5.70 -5.05 12.41
C ARG A 5 -6.07 -6.49 12.03
N GLY A 6 -6.34 -7.38 12.99
CA GLY A 6 -6.75 -8.75 12.72
C GLY A 6 -8.02 -8.86 11.86
N GLY A 7 -9.09 -8.14 12.21
CA GLY A 7 -10.37 -8.23 11.49
C GLY A 7 -10.31 -7.65 10.07
N TYR A 8 -9.61 -6.53 9.90
CA TYR A 8 -9.39 -5.94 8.57
C TYR A 8 -8.49 -6.81 7.69
N MET A 9 -7.47 -7.44 8.29
CA MET A 9 -6.58 -8.39 7.61
C MET A 9 -7.31 -9.63 7.14
N GLU A 10 -8.15 -10.23 7.99
CA GLU A 10 -8.95 -11.38 7.62
C GLU A 10 -9.95 -11.05 6.51
N ALA A 11 -10.56 -9.86 6.55
CA ALA A 11 -11.49 -9.42 5.52
C ALA A 11 -10.78 -9.25 4.16
N LEU A 12 -9.64 -8.57 4.12
CA LEU A 12 -8.85 -8.41 2.89
C LEU A 12 -8.32 -9.75 2.37
N ALA A 13 -7.81 -10.61 3.25
CA ALA A 13 -7.32 -11.94 2.87
C ALA A 13 -8.43 -12.82 2.27
N LYS A 14 -9.67 -12.72 2.80
CA LYS A 14 -10.84 -13.41 2.24
C LYS A 14 -11.21 -12.90 0.85
N VAL A 15 -11.24 -11.57 0.66
CA VAL A 15 -11.56 -10.97 -0.65
C VAL A 15 -10.53 -11.36 -1.71
N TRP A 16 -9.25 -11.40 -1.35
CA TRP A 16 -8.19 -11.78 -2.29
C TRP A 16 -8.01 -13.29 -2.46
N GLY A 17 -8.83 -14.13 -1.82
CA GLY A 17 -8.82 -15.58 -2.06
C GLY A 17 -7.48 -16.28 -1.78
N GLY A 18 -6.56 -15.64 -1.05
CA GLY A 18 -5.19 -16.13 -0.84
C GLY A 18 -4.10 -15.16 -1.33
N LYS A 19 -2.85 -15.65 -1.41
CA LYS A 19 -1.67 -14.82 -1.79
C LYS A 19 -1.58 -14.56 -3.30
N ASP A 20 -2.19 -15.39 -4.14
CA ASP A 20 -2.01 -15.34 -5.60
C ASP A 20 -2.73 -14.15 -6.24
N LEU A 21 -3.93 -13.81 -5.78
CA LEU A 21 -4.63 -12.62 -6.25
C LEU A 21 -3.98 -11.34 -5.69
N ALA A 22 -3.48 -11.41 -4.46
CA ALA A 22 -2.77 -10.28 -3.84
C ALA A 22 -1.54 -9.89 -4.67
N ALA A 23 -0.71 -10.87 -5.08
CA ALA A 23 0.48 -10.61 -5.92
C ALA A 23 0.15 -9.98 -7.29
N GLN A 24 -1.06 -10.16 -7.80
CA GLN A 24 -1.54 -9.56 -9.05
C GLN A 24 -2.29 -8.22 -8.83
N THR A 25 -2.40 -7.77 -7.59
CA THR A 25 -3.15 -6.57 -7.21
C THR A 25 -2.18 -5.41 -6.97
N LEU A 26 -2.55 -4.24 -7.50
CA LEU A 26 -1.95 -2.96 -7.13
C LEU A 26 -2.90 -2.20 -6.20
N VAL A 27 -2.44 -1.89 -4.98
CA VAL A 27 -3.18 -1.04 -4.04
C VAL A 27 -2.57 0.35 -4.00
N CYS A 28 -3.41 1.37 -4.20
CA CYS A 28 -3.01 2.78 -4.12
C CYS A 28 -3.65 3.41 -2.88
N GLY A 29 -2.90 4.22 -2.17
CA GLY A 29 -3.34 4.90 -0.95
C GLY A 29 -2.35 5.99 -0.56
N ASP A 30 -2.75 6.89 0.32
CA ASP A 30 -1.96 8.06 0.70
C ASP A 30 -1.39 7.96 2.12
N ILE A 31 -1.80 6.95 2.89
CA ILE A 31 -1.30 6.65 4.23
C ILE A 31 -0.74 5.23 4.31
N TRP A 32 0.56 5.11 4.60
CA TRP A 32 1.23 3.81 4.72
C TRP A 32 0.54 2.86 5.70
N GLU A 33 0.32 3.29 6.94
CA GLU A 33 -0.21 2.44 8.01
C GLU A 33 -1.65 1.98 7.80
N LEU A 34 -2.45 2.78 7.10
CA LEU A 34 -3.87 2.53 6.94
C LEU A 34 -4.12 1.71 5.68
N ASP A 35 -3.54 2.14 4.56
CA ASP A 35 -3.92 1.62 3.25
C ASP A 35 -2.96 0.56 2.75
N LEU A 36 -1.65 0.70 3.02
CA LEU A 36 -0.62 0.00 2.23
C LEU A 36 0.15 -1.08 2.99
N ALA A 37 0.36 -0.90 4.30
CA ALA A 37 1.18 -1.81 5.09
C ALA A 37 0.68 -3.26 5.05
N MET A 38 -0.65 -3.42 5.10
CA MET A 38 -1.27 -4.74 5.13
C MET A 38 -1.37 -5.40 3.75
N PRO A 39 -1.79 -4.71 2.67
CA PRO A 39 -1.68 -5.28 1.33
C PRO A 39 -0.24 -5.66 0.96
N ALA A 40 0.74 -4.82 1.31
CA ALA A 40 2.16 -5.11 1.09
C ALA A 40 2.61 -6.39 1.83
N LEU A 41 2.14 -6.59 3.07
CA LEU A 41 2.38 -7.80 3.87
C LEU A 41 1.74 -9.05 3.22
N LEU A 42 0.56 -8.91 2.63
CA LEU A 42 -0.15 -9.99 1.93
C LEU A 42 0.44 -10.34 0.56
N GLY A 43 1.37 -9.52 0.05
CA GLY A 43 2.11 -9.77 -1.18
C GLY A 43 1.80 -8.81 -2.32
N ALA A 44 0.87 -7.88 -2.14
CA ALA A 44 0.46 -6.96 -3.19
C ALA A 44 1.56 -5.97 -3.59
N HIS A 45 1.44 -5.47 -4.82
CA HIS A 45 2.11 -4.24 -5.23
C HIS A 45 1.40 -3.05 -4.58
N VAL A 46 2.16 -2.05 -4.16
CA VAL A 46 1.60 -0.85 -3.52
C VAL A 46 2.17 0.43 -4.13
N HIS A 47 1.31 1.44 -4.22
CA HIS A 47 1.67 2.77 -4.65
C HIS A 47 1.23 3.81 -3.61
N LEU A 48 2.20 4.49 -3.01
CA LEU A 48 1.94 5.60 -2.09
C LEU A 48 1.71 6.89 -2.87
N VAL A 49 0.48 7.38 -2.82
CA VAL A 49 0.12 8.68 -3.38
C VAL A 49 0.67 9.77 -2.48
N LYS A 50 1.53 10.63 -3.03
CA LYS A 50 2.14 11.72 -2.30
C LYS A 50 1.11 12.78 -1.95
N ARG A 51 1.07 13.14 -0.67
CA ARG A 51 0.32 14.25 -0.11
C ARG A 51 1.20 15.49 -0.05
N ASP A 52 0.56 16.65 -0.18
CA ASP A 52 1.18 17.96 -0.10
C ASP A 52 0.69 18.71 1.15
N ALA A 53 1.15 19.95 1.33
CA ALA A 53 0.73 20.83 2.40
C ALA A 53 -0.82 20.89 2.51
N PRO A 54 -1.37 20.90 3.74
CA PRO A 54 -0.68 20.99 5.03
C PRO A 54 -0.24 19.65 5.63
N TYR A 55 -0.57 18.52 4.99
CA TYR A 55 -0.30 17.17 5.51
C TYR A 55 0.59 16.40 4.55
N ALA A 56 1.81 16.89 4.37
CA ALA A 56 2.78 16.28 3.47
C ALA A 56 3.11 14.83 3.87
N THR A 57 3.34 13.98 2.88
CA THR A 57 3.77 12.59 3.09
C THR A 57 5.01 12.55 3.97
N TYR A 58 4.98 11.72 5.01
CA TYR A 58 6.07 11.63 5.96
C TYR A 58 7.25 10.83 5.39
N PRO A 59 8.51 11.18 5.75
CA PRO A 59 9.68 10.44 5.28
C PRO A 59 9.66 8.94 5.61
N TYR A 60 9.03 8.56 6.73
CA TYR A 60 8.94 7.15 7.10
C TYR A 60 8.07 6.34 6.12
N GLU A 61 7.04 6.93 5.52
CA GLU A 61 6.16 6.26 4.57
C GLU A 61 6.93 5.93 3.29
N THR A 62 7.70 6.89 2.79
CA THR A 62 8.55 6.67 1.61
C THR A 62 9.65 5.62 1.87
N ARG A 63 10.22 5.58 3.09
CA ARG A 63 11.19 4.54 3.49
C ARG A 63 10.55 3.16 3.56
N ALA A 64 9.33 3.06 4.09
CA ALA A 64 8.59 1.81 4.15
C ALA A 64 8.28 1.27 2.75
N ILE A 65 7.90 2.16 1.81
CA ILE A 65 7.70 1.80 0.41
C ILE A 65 9.01 1.35 -0.25
N ALA A 66 10.11 2.07 -0.04
CA ALA A 66 11.41 1.72 -0.62
C ALA A 66 11.90 0.33 -0.17
N ALA A 67 11.61 -0.06 1.07
CA ALA A 67 11.95 -1.39 1.60
C ALA A 67 11.24 -2.55 0.89
N LEU A 68 10.19 -2.30 0.11
CA LEU A 68 9.47 -3.33 -0.67
C LEU A 68 10.12 -3.65 -2.02
N GLY A 69 11.15 -2.91 -2.43
CA GLY A 69 11.79 -3.08 -3.73
C GLY A 69 10.80 -2.91 -4.89
N ALA A 70 10.80 -3.83 -5.86
CA ALA A 70 9.95 -3.76 -7.06
C ALA A 70 8.43 -3.72 -6.79
N ARG A 71 7.99 -4.14 -5.59
CA ARG A 71 6.59 -4.12 -5.20
C ARG A 71 6.13 -2.75 -4.67
N GLY A 72 7.06 -1.85 -4.33
CA GLY A 72 6.75 -0.51 -3.83
C GLY A 72 6.97 0.58 -4.88
N SER A 73 6.11 1.59 -4.88
CA SER A 73 6.37 2.86 -5.56
C SER A 73 5.65 4.00 -4.85
N PHE A 74 6.05 5.23 -5.15
CA PHE A 74 5.38 6.42 -4.64
C PHE A 74 5.38 7.53 -5.68
N GLY A 75 4.37 8.39 -5.69
CA GLY A 75 4.20 9.40 -6.73
C GLY A 75 2.83 10.05 -6.71
N ALA A 76 2.50 10.74 -7.79
CA ALA A 76 1.12 11.12 -8.06
C ALA A 76 0.34 9.90 -8.58
N LEU A 77 -0.98 9.86 -8.35
CA LEU A 77 -1.80 8.72 -8.82
C LEU A 77 -1.70 8.50 -10.34
N ARG A 78 -1.49 9.57 -11.12
CA ARG A 78 -1.27 9.49 -12.58
C ARG A 78 -0.05 8.65 -12.97
N ASP A 79 0.95 8.55 -12.09
CA ASP A 79 2.19 7.81 -12.34
C ASP A 79 1.95 6.30 -12.38
N VAL A 80 0.81 5.84 -11.84
CA VAL A 80 0.37 4.44 -11.93
C VAL A 80 0.06 4.03 -13.37
N LEU A 81 -0.41 4.94 -14.22
CA LEU A 81 -0.75 4.63 -15.61
C LEU A 81 0.45 4.15 -16.43
N ALA A 82 1.67 4.53 -16.04
CA ALA A 82 2.88 4.04 -16.69
C ALA A 82 3.21 2.57 -16.33
N ARG A 83 2.41 1.91 -15.48
CA ARG A 83 2.60 0.54 -14.99
C ARG A 83 1.52 -0.43 -15.43
N LEU A 84 0.48 0.06 -16.12
CA LEU A 84 -0.62 -0.73 -16.69
C LEU A 84 -0.41 -0.88 -18.19
#